data_AF-A0A4Q2SZY1-F1
#
_entry.id   AF-A0A4Q2SZY1-F1
#
_cell.length_a   1.000
_cell.length_b   1.000
_cell.length_c   1.000
_cell.angle_alpha   90.00
_cell.angle_beta   90.00
_cell.angle_gamma   90.00
#
_symmetry.space_group_name_H-M   'P 1'
#
loop_
_entity.id
_entity.type
_entity.pdbx_description
1 polymer ?
#
loop_
_entity_poly.entity_id
_entity_poly.type
_entity_poly.pdbx_seq_one_letter_code
_entity_poly.pdbx_strand_id
1 'polypeptide(L)' 'MSETETITVGREGLTLSGLLARHYRAVIPGACEKVWALNQDLAKLGAELPVGTVVTVPVRSTLDAGRSATPVTGLFD' A
#
# COMPACT_ATOMS: atom_id res chain seq x y z
N MET A 1 -7.71 -13.96 9.68
CA MET A 1 -8.75 -13.00 9.25
C MET A 1 -8.02 -11.97 8.40
N SER A 2 -8.22 -11.95 7.09
CA SER A 2 -7.52 -10.99 6.22
C SER A 2 -8.17 -9.62 6.39
N GLU A 3 -7.63 -8.80 7.29
CA GLU A 3 -8.13 -7.45 7.53
C GLU A 3 -7.73 -6.53 6.37
N THR A 4 -8.57 -6.48 5.34
CA THR A 4 -8.46 -5.54 4.22
C THR A 4 -9.63 -4.55 4.26
N GLU A 5 -9.36 -3.30 3.95
CA GLU A 5 -10.32 -2.21 3.85
C GLU A 5 -10.38 -1.67 2.40
N THR A 6 -11.43 -0.94 2.05
CA THR A 6 -11.58 -0.36 0.71
C THR A 6 -11.55 1.16 0.79
N ILE A 7 -10.80 1.78 -0.12
CA ILE A 7 -10.62 3.22 -0.19
C ILE A 7 -11.07 3.67 -1.58
N THR A 8 -11.96 4.65 -1.63
CA THR A 8 -12.37 5.28 -2.88
C THR A 8 -11.47 6.48 -3.17
N VAL A 9 -10.92 6.55 -4.39
CA VAL A 9 -10.11 7.67 -4.85
C VAL A 9 -11.00 8.91 -5.01
N GLY A 10 -10.87 9.87 -4.09
CA GLY A 10 -11.66 11.10 -4.10
C GLY A 10 -11.06 12.26 -4.89
N ARG A 11 -9.86 12.09 -5.48
CA ARG A 11 -9.16 13.18 -6.18
C ARG A 11 -8.40 12.67 -7.40
N GLU A 12 -8.40 13.45 -8.46
CA GLU A 12 -7.73 13.13 -9.72
C GLU A 12 -6.21 13.30 -9.60
N GLY A 13 -5.45 12.54 -10.37
CA GLY A 13 -3.98 12.57 -10.37
C GLY A 13 -3.32 11.99 -9.11
N LEU A 14 -4.03 11.14 -8.36
CA LEU A 14 -3.46 10.43 -7.21
C LEU A 14 -2.79 9.13 -7.66
N THR A 15 -1.52 8.97 -7.30
CA THR A 15 -0.84 7.69 -7.44
C THR A 15 -1.16 6.77 -6.25
N LEU A 16 -1.02 5.45 -6.46
CA LEU A 16 -1.22 4.46 -5.39
C LEU A 16 -0.36 4.79 -4.17
N SER A 17 0.92 5.11 -4.37
CA SER A 17 1.85 5.47 -3.29
C SER A 17 1.42 6.73 -2.54
N GLY A 18 0.92 7.75 -3.25
CA GLY A 18 0.40 8.98 -2.62
C GLY A 18 -0.87 8.73 -1.81
N LEU A 19 -1.75 7.85 -2.30
CA LEU A 19 -2.97 7.44 -1.59
C LEU A 19 -2.62 6.67 -0.32
N LEU A 20 -1.73 5.67 -0.41
CA LEU A 20 -1.30 4.87 0.74
C LEU A 20 -0.57 5.73 1.78
N ALA A 21 0.29 6.65 1.35
CA ALA A 21 0.99 7.57 2.25
C ALA A 21 0.03 8.48 3.01
N ARG A 22 -1.06 8.94 2.37
CA ARG A 22 -2.11 9.73 3.02
C ARG A 22 -2.95 8.89 3.96
N HIS A 23 -3.33 7.68 3.55
CA HIS A 23 -4.17 6.77 4.32
C HIS A 23 -3.48 6.31 5.61
N TYR A 24 -2.29 5.74 5.49
CA TYR A 24 -1.52 5.26 6.64
C TYR A 24 -0.81 6.37 7.40
N ARG A 25 -0.80 7.60 6.86
CA ARG A 25 0.02 8.74 7.33
C ARG A 25 1.50 8.38 7.47
N ALA A 26 1.95 7.36 6.75
CA ALA A 26 3.30 6.80 6.80
C ALA A 26 3.61 6.10 5.47
N VAL A 27 4.89 6.11 5.09
CA VAL A 27 5.38 5.31 3.96
C VAL A 27 5.80 3.95 4.52
N ILE A 28 5.00 2.93 4.27
CA ILE A 28 5.29 1.57 4.72
C ILE A 28 5.95 0.81 3.55
N PRO A 29 7.21 0.36 3.69
CA PRO A 29 7.85 -0.45 2.65
C PRO A 29 7.09 -1.76 2.45
N GLY A 30 6.87 -2.14 1.19
CA GLY A 30 6.10 -3.33 0.81
C GLY A 30 4.57 -3.19 0.86
N ALA A 31 4.04 -2.04 1.29
CA ALA A 31 2.59 -1.80 1.23
C ALA A 31 2.09 -1.71 -0.21
N CYS A 32 2.82 -1.03 -1.10
CA CYS A 32 2.46 -0.94 -2.52
C CYS A 32 2.37 -2.33 -3.18
N GLU A 33 3.33 -3.22 -2.90
CA GLU A 33 3.39 -4.58 -3.47
C GLU A 33 2.21 -5.43 -2.99
N LYS A 34 1.87 -5.37 -1.69
CA LYS A 34 0.68 -6.04 -1.16
C LYS A 34 -0.61 -5.51 -1.77
N VAL A 35 -0.73 -4.19 -1.95
CA VAL A 35 -1.91 -3.58 -2.57
C VAL A 35 -2.00 -3.95 -4.05
N TRP A 36 -0.89 -4.02 -4.78
CA TRP A 36 -0.88 -4.53 -6.15
C TRP A 36 -1.25 -6.01 -6.24
N ALA A 37 -0.79 -6.84 -5.31
CA ALA A 37 -1.19 -8.24 -5.25
C ALA A 37 -2.70 -8.39 -5.01
N LEU A 38 -3.30 -7.50 -4.21
CA LEU A 38 -4.74 -7.50 -3.92
C LEU A 38 -5.58 -6.88 -5.06
N ASN A 39 -5.00 -6.01 -5.88
CA ASN A 39 -5.72 -5.30 -6.93
C ASN A 39 -4.94 -5.35 -8.24
N GLN A 40 -4.89 -6.54 -8.85
CA GLN A 40 -4.25 -6.69 -10.15
C GLN A 40 -4.89 -5.83 -11.24
N ASP A 41 -6.17 -5.49 -11.11
CA ASP A 41 -6.86 -4.59 -12.03
C ASP A 41 -6.40 -3.14 -11.93
N LEU A 42 -5.86 -2.70 -10.79
CA LEU A 42 -5.26 -1.36 -10.68
C LEU A 42 -3.98 -1.25 -11.49
N ALA A 43 -3.22 -2.34 -11.66
CA ALA A 43 -2.03 -2.33 -12.51
C ALA A 43 -2.36 -2.04 -13.98
N LYS A 44 -3.62 -2.29 -14.41
CA LYS A 44 -4.10 -1.98 -15.76
C LYS A 44 -4.49 -0.52 -15.95
N LEU A 45 -4.79 0.22 -14.87
CA LEU A 45 -5.17 1.64 -14.92
C LEU A 45 -3.97 2.57 -15.13
N GLY A 46 -2.75 2.08 -14.95
CA GLY A 46 -1.52 2.85 -15.15
C GLY A 46 -1.00 3.51 -13.87
N ALA A 47 -0.17 4.53 -14.03
CA ALA A 47 0.49 5.21 -12.91
C ALA A 47 -0.46 6.07 -12.06
N GLU A 48 -1.57 6.51 -12.64
CA GLU A 48 -2.54 7.43 -12.04
C GLU A 48 -3.89 6.75 -11.86
N LEU A 49 -4.48 6.91 -10.68
CA LEU A 49 -5.78 6.33 -10.37
C LEU A 49 -6.90 7.32 -10.76
N PRO A 50 -7.88 6.90 -11.59
CA PRO A 50 -9.04 7.73 -11.88
C PRO A 50 -9.90 7.95 -10.63
N VAL A 51 -10.58 9.10 -10.57
CA VAL A 51 -11.52 9.42 -9.50
C VAL A 51 -12.65 8.38 -9.48
N GLY A 52 -13.06 7.97 -8.28
CA GLY A 52 -14.08 6.93 -8.09
C GLY A 52 -13.55 5.51 -8.13
N THR A 53 -12.25 5.31 -8.42
CA THR A 53 -11.62 3.98 -8.33
C THR A 53 -11.68 3.48 -6.90
N VAL A 54 -12.12 2.23 -6.73
CA VAL A 54 -12.12 1.56 -5.42
C VAL A 54 -10.84 0.72 -5.32
N VAL A 55 -10.02 1.03 -4.32
CA VAL A 55 -8.74 0.38 -4.04
C VAL A 55 -8.89 -0.44 -2.76
N THR A 56 -8.62 -1.75 -2.83
CA THR A 56 -8.59 -2.61 -1.64
C THR A 56 -7.21 -2.55 -1.00
N VAL A 57 -7.10 -2.12 0.24
CA VAL A 57 -5.80 -2.05 0.94
C VAL A 57 -5.82 -2.90 2.20
N PRO A 58 -4.68 -3.47 2.63
CA PRO A 58 -4.60 -4.14 3.92
C PRO A 58 -4.67 -3.13 5.07
N VAL A 59 -5.29 -3.47 6.20
CA VAL A 59 -5.28 -2.55 7.36
C VAL A 59 -3.85 -2.36 7.88
N ARG A 60 -3.57 -1.18 8.42
CA ARG A 60 -2.23 -0.81 8.90
C ARG A 60 -1.59 -1.86 9.81
N SER A 61 -2.37 -2.44 10.73
CA SER A 61 -1.91 -3.44 11.69
C SER A 61 -1.30 -4.69 11.01
N THR A 62 -1.84 -5.08 9.85
CA THR A 62 -1.35 -6.25 9.08
C THR A 62 -0.11 -5.93 8.24
N LEU A 63 0.17 -4.65 8.00
CA LEU A 63 1.40 -4.18 7.36
C LEU A 63 2.54 -4.06 8.37
N ASP A 64 2.25 -3.56 9.58
CA ASP A 64 3.25 -3.37 10.64
C ASP A 64 3.72 -4.70 11.24
N ALA A 65 2.86 -5.72 11.29
CA ALA A 65 3.22 -7.07 11.74
C ALA A 65 4.34 -7.75 10.92
N GLY A 66 4.62 -7.26 9.69
CA GLY A 66 5.73 -7.71 8.87
C GLY A 66 7.07 -7.04 9.19
N ARG A 67 7.08 -6.01 10.05
CA ARG A 67 8.29 -5.36 10.55
C ARG A 67 8.91 -6.20 11.67
N SER A 68 9.25 -7.45 11.38
CA SER A 68 10.44 -8.02 12.01
C SER A 68 11.58 -7.15 11.55
N ALA A 69 11.92 -6.15 12.37
CA ALA A 69 13.16 -5.43 12.25
C ALA A 69 14.26 -6.50 12.25
N THR A 70 14.77 -6.88 11.09
CA THR A 70 16.04 -7.58 11.02
C THR A 70 17.03 -6.58 11.59
N PRO A 71 17.59 -6.79 12.79
CA PRO A 71 18.76 -6.01 13.14
C PRO A 71 19.78 -6.34 12.06
N VAL A 72 20.25 -5.30 11.36
CA VAL A 72 21.37 -5.44 10.43
C VAL A 72 22.59 -5.70 11.32
N THR A 73 22.77 -6.96 11.73
CA THR A 73 23.92 -7.42 12.48
C THR A 73 24.92 -7.95 11.47
N GLY A 74 25.95 -7.14 11.19
CA GLY A 74 27.17 -7.56 10.50
C GLY A 74 27.16 -7.37 8.98
N LEU A 75 27.55 -6.19 8.50
CA LEU A 75 28.05 -5.98 7.13
C LEU A 75 29.57 -5.73 7.11
N PHE A 76 30.25 -5.92 8.23
CA PHE A 76 31.71 -5.81 8.32
C PHE A 76 32.23 -7.05 9.06
N ASP A 77 32.55 -8.10 8.32
CA ASP A 77 33.54 -9.11 8.68
C ASP A 77 34.52 -9.26 7.51
#